data_AF-A0A9E3Y036-F1
#
_entry.id   AF-A0A9E3Y036-F1
#
_cell.length_a   1.000
_cell.length_b   1.000
_cell.length_c   1.000
_cell.angle_alpha   90.00
_cell.angle_beta   90.00
_cell.angle_gamma   90.00
#
_symmetry.space_group_name_H-M   'P 1'
#
loop_
_entity.id
_entity.type
_entity.pdbx_description
1 polymer ?
#
loop_
_entity_poly.entity_id
_entity_poly.type
_entity_poly.pdbx_seq_one_letter_code
_entity_poly.pdbx_strand_id
1 'polypeptide(L)'
;MTMTRRLAVPSLVVALLLAATACSDEETTASTTTSTSPGSASTTSTTTAEGAVTTSTAAATSSTDASTSTVATTAAPPAPTTTVLVVDGMVMSEFGLGEADFGTDADGVVDYLTAILGAATADTGWTDQETLGVACPGTEVRFVTWNDLSIFLTDDSLVESGRRHFASFTYGPPFGPSINPAGLVTREGLGVGATLDELVGAYPEGAYSPGDEIFGPTFLIEDGLFVHMQDDSGVVTAIAYVGGFGCGE
;
A
#
# COMPACT_ATOMS: atom_id res chain seq x y z
N MET A 1 1.84 66.77 14.16
CA MET A 1 2.01 66.89 12.70
C MET A 1 1.51 65.61 12.07
N THR A 2 0.41 65.75 11.34
CA THR A 2 -0.38 64.73 10.65
C THR A 2 0.30 64.27 9.38
N MET A 3 0.35 62.96 9.11
CA MET A 3 0.03 62.45 7.77
C MET A 3 -0.30 60.95 7.80
N THR A 4 -1.60 60.69 7.68
CA THR A 4 -2.23 59.40 7.40
C THR A 4 -1.97 59.04 5.93
N ARG A 5 -1.52 57.82 5.64
CA ARG A 5 -1.61 57.24 4.28
C ARG A 5 -2.28 55.88 4.34
N ARG A 6 -3.57 55.89 4.03
CA ARG A 6 -4.34 54.72 3.60
C ARG A 6 -3.95 54.42 2.14
N LEU A 7 -3.68 53.17 1.81
CA LEU A 7 -3.68 52.68 0.44
C LEU A 7 -4.50 51.40 0.38
N ALA A 8 -5.36 51.38 -0.64
CA ALA A 8 -6.54 50.56 -0.78
C ALA A 8 -6.24 49.25 -1.52
N VAL A 9 -7.07 48.25 -1.21
CA VAL A 9 -7.30 46.99 -1.91
C VAL A 9 -7.89 47.23 -3.31
N PRO A 10 -7.61 46.36 -4.29
CA PRO A 10 -8.62 46.02 -5.27
C PRO A 10 -8.98 44.53 -5.19
N SER A 11 -10.26 44.29 -4.90
CA SER A 11 -10.94 43.01 -4.99
C SER A 11 -11.01 42.57 -6.45
N LEU A 12 -10.50 41.38 -6.76
CA LEU A 12 -10.67 40.75 -8.07
C LEU A 12 -11.95 39.91 -8.03
N VAL A 13 -12.99 40.36 -8.73
CA VAL A 13 -14.22 39.62 -8.98
C VAL A 13 -14.00 38.81 -10.26
N VAL A 14 -13.93 37.48 -10.15
CA VAL A 14 -13.92 36.58 -11.32
C VAL A 14 -15.34 36.04 -11.50
N ALA A 15 -15.95 36.40 -12.61
CA ALA A 15 -17.29 35.98 -13.02
C ALA A 15 -17.24 34.55 -13.59
N LEU A 16 -18.05 33.67 -13.02
CA LEU A 16 -18.29 32.30 -13.46
C LEU A 16 -19.34 32.31 -14.59
N LEU A 17 -18.94 32.02 -15.84
CA LEU A 17 -19.87 31.77 -16.93
C LEU A 17 -20.12 30.27 -17.06
N LEU A 18 -21.35 29.85 -16.72
CA LEU A 18 -21.92 28.55 -17.10
C LEU A 18 -22.39 28.61 -18.56
N ALA A 19 -21.94 27.68 -19.39
CA ALA A 19 -22.56 27.39 -20.69
C ALA A 19 -23.01 25.93 -20.72
N ALA A 20 -24.30 25.73 -20.44
CA ALA A 20 -25.00 24.49 -20.74
C ALA A 20 -25.31 24.45 -22.25
N THR A 21 -24.81 23.44 -22.96
CA THR A 21 -25.21 23.18 -24.34
C THR A 21 -26.28 22.09 -24.34
N ALA A 22 -27.48 22.52 -24.72
CA ALA A 22 -28.68 21.71 -24.83
C ALA A 22 -28.77 21.02 -26.21
N CYS A 23 -29.53 19.93 -26.24
CA CYS A 23 -29.89 19.07 -27.35
C CYS A 23 -30.35 19.80 -28.63
N SER A 24 -30.00 19.20 -29.78
CA SER A 24 -30.81 19.28 -31.00
C SER A 24 -30.95 17.88 -31.62
N ASP A 25 -32.20 17.50 -31.85
CA ASP A 25 -32.69 16.39 -32.67
C ASP A 25 -32.29 16.55 -34.16
N GLU A 26 -32.10 15.44 -34.90
CA GLU A 26 -33.00 15.04 -35.99
C GLU A 26 -32.55 13.74 -36.70
N GLU A 27 -33.58 13.01 -37.14
CA GLU A 27 -33.67 11.71 -37.79
C GLU A 27 -33.14 11.71 -39.24
N THR A 28 -32.52 10.61 -39.73
CA THR A 28 -32.64 10.11 -41.12
C THR A 28 -31.91 8.75 -41.31
N THR A 29 -32.71 7.71 -41.43
CA THR A 29 -32.72 6.61 -42.41
C THR A 29 -31.42 5.91 -42.87
N ALA A 30 -31.34 4.63 -42.47
CA ALA A 30 -30.89 3.40 -43.16
C ALA A 30 -29.61 3.38 -44.02
N SER A 31 -28.73 2.44 -43.68
CA SER A 31 -28.23 1.46 -44.65
C SER A 31 -27.76 0.17 -43.98
N THR A 32 -28.35 -0.91 -44.46
CA THR A 32 -28.04 -2.32 -44.27
C THR A 32 -26.57 -2.63 -44.58
N THR A 33 -25.88 -3.36 -43.69
CA THR A 33 -24.96 -4.43 -44.12
C THR A 33 -24.95 -5.54 -43.06
N THR A 34 -25.38 -6.72 -43.50
CA THR A 34 -25.14 -8.02 -42.89
C THR A 34 -23.66 -8.30 -42.74
N SER A 35 -23.23 -8.77 -41.56
CA SER A 35 -22.04 -9.60 -41.43
C SER A 35 -22.24 -10.65 -40.34
N THR A 36 -21.91 -11.88 -40.71
CA THR A 36 -22.20 -13.15 -40.06
C THR A 36 -20.96 -13.73 -39.36
N SER A 37 -21.22 -14.44 -38.25
CA SER A 37 -20.35 -15.47 -37.59
C SER A 37 -19.10 -14.98 -36.83
N PRO A 38 -18.59 -15.70 -35.80
CA PRO A 38 -18.58 -17.16 -35.59
C PRO A 38 -19.33 -17.59 -34.31
N GLY A 39 -19.83 -18.82 -34.15
CA GLY A 39 -19.09 -20.09 -34.13
C GLY A 39 -19.32 -20.73 -32.76
N SER A 40 -20.48 -21.35 -32.57
CA SER A 40 -20.83 -22.09 -31.36
C SER A 40 -20.58 -23.57 -31.63
N ALA A 41 -19.55 -24.14 -31.01
CA ALA A 41 -19.45 -25.56 -30.62
C ALA A 41 -18.01 -25.87 -30.20
N SER A 42 -17.82 -26.20 -28.93
CA SER A 42 -17.06 -27.38 -28.48
C SER A 42 -16.81 -27.26 -26.98
N THR A 43 -17.41 -28.15 -26.19
CA THR A 43 -16.85 -28.51 -24.88
C THR A 43 -17.12 -30.00 -24.66
N THR A 44 -16.06 -30.77 -24.91
CA THR A 44 -15.93 -32.19 -24.58
C THR A 44 -15.81 -32.32 -23.07
N SER A 45 -16.77 -32.97 -22.42
CA SER A 45 -16.71 -33.32 -21.00
C SER A 45 -15.83 -34.56 -20.84
N THR A 46 -14.72 -34.46 -20.12
CA THR A 46 -13.97 -35.64 -19.66
C THR A 46 -13.41 -35.41 -18.26
N THR A 47 -13.43 -36.49 -17.48
CA THR A 47 -12.63 -36.78 -16.27
C THR A 47 -13.27 -36.44 -14.92
N THR A 48 -13.65 -37.48 -14.17
CA THR A 48 -13.34 -37.63 -12.74
C THR A 48 -13.20 -39.13 -12.44
N ALA A 49 -11.98 -39.57 -12.13
CA ALA A 49 -11.72 -40.86 -11.51
C ALA A 49 -11.72 -40.67 -9.99
N GLU A 50 -12.62 -41.40 -9.34
CA GLU A 50 -12.82 -41.44 -7.89
C GLU A 50 -11.70 -42.29 -7.25
N GLY A 51 -10.74 -41.61 -6.62
CA GLY A 51 -9.68 -42.25 -5.83
C GLY A 51 -10.15 -42.45 -4.39
N ALA A 52 -10.45 -43.69 -4.04
CA ALA A 52 -10.90 -44.10 -2.71
C ALA A 52 -9.85 -43.82 -1.61
N VAL A 53 -10.33 -43.24 -0.52
CA VAL A 53 -9.59 -43.03 0.74
C VAL A 53 -9.32 -44.38 1.40
N THR A 54 -8.04 -44.65 1.72
CA THR A 54 -7.65 -45.79 2.57
C THR A 54 -7.44 -45.31 4.00
N THR A 55 -8.29 -45.79 4.90
CA THR A 55 -8.17 -45.65 6.35
C THR A 55 -7.01 -46.49 6.88
N SER A 56 -6.07 -45.87 7.59
CA SER A 56 -5.02 -46.57 8.34
C SER A 56 -5.33 -46.49 9.84
N THR A 57 -5.53 -47.64 10.47
CA THR A 57 -5.67 -47.80 11.92
C THR A 57 -4.86 -49.02 12.33
N ALA A 58 -3.75 -48.81 13.04
CA ALA A 58 -3.02 -49.78 13.86
C ALA A 58 -1.81 -49.07 14.48
N ALA A 59 -1.31 -49.37 15.68
CA ALA A 59 -1.79 -50.04 16.87
C ALA A 59 -0.78 -49.62 17.95
N ALA A 60 -1.23 -49.25 19.14
CA ALA A 60 -0.35 -48.88 20.25
C ALA A 60 0.41 -50.13 20.75
N THR A 61 1.74 -50.10 20.65
CA THR A 61 2.61 -51.07 21.31
C THR A 61 3.35 -50.35 22.43
N SER A 62 3.04 -50.71 23.67
CA SER A 62 3.75 -50.23 24.86
C SER A 62 4.89 -51.20 25.16
N SER A 63 6.12 -50.71 25.06
CA SER A 63 7.32 -51.39 25.57
C SER A 63 7.93 -50.52 26.64
N THR A 64 7.99 -51.07 27.85
CA THR A 64 8.70 -50.51 29.00
C THR A 64 10.16 -50.93 28.91
N ASP A 65 11.06 -49.99 28.64
CA ASP A 65 12.49 -50.18 28.81
C ASP A 65 13.05 -49.16 29.80
N ALA A 66 13.70 -49.70 30.83
CA ALA A 66 14.43 -48.93 31.83
C ALA A 66 15.71 -48.38 31.19
N SER A 67 15.88 -47.06 31.24
CA SER A 67 17.11 -46.40 30.80
C SER A 67 17.63 -45.44 31.87
N THR A 68 18.89 -45.68 32.19
CA THR A 68 19.77 -44.98 33.13
C THR A 68 19.76 -43.48 32.89
N SER A 69 19.53 -42.69 33.94
CA SER A 69 19.48 -41.22 33.87
C SER A 69 20.90 -40.64 33.81
N THR A 70 21.40 -40.42 32.60
CA THR A 70 22.48 -39.47 32.34
C THR A 70 21.86 -38.09 32.18
N VAL A 71 22.20 -37.15 33.07
CA VAL A 71 21.77 -35.75 32.97
C VAL A 71 22.48 -35.14 31.76
N ALA A 72 21.79 -35.10 30.62
CA ALA A 72 22.21 -34.31 29.47
C ALA A 72 21.93 -32.84 29.78
N THR A 73 22.98 -32.03 29.87
CA THR A 73 22.83 -30.57 29.88
C THR A 73 22.41 -30.16 28.46
N THR A 74 21.10 -30.06 28.23
CA THR A 74 20.55 -29.50 26.99
C THR A 74 20.99 -28.05 26.89
N ALA A 75 21.94 -27.77 26.00
CA ALA A 75 22.26 -26.40 25.61
C ALA A 75 20.99 -25.79 24.98
N ALA A 76 20.61 -24.60 25.44
CA ALA A 76 19.48 -23.88 24.88
C ALA A 76 19.69 -23.69 23.36
N PRO A 77 18.65 -23.87 22.53
CA PRO A 77 18.73 -23.55 21.11
C PRO A 77 19.25 -22.12 20.93
N PRO A 78 20.16 -21.86 19.98
CA PRO A 78 20.56 -20.50 19.67
C PRO A 78 19.32 -19.67 19.34
N ALA A 79 19.25 -18.46 19.89
CA ALA A 79 18.16 -17.54 19.58
C ALA A 79 18.09 -17.31 18.06
N PRO A 80 16.89 -17.28 17.45
CA PRO A 80 16.76 -16.96 16.05
C PRO A 80 17.36 -15.58 15.79
N THR A 81 18.25 -15.49 14.82
CA THR A 81 18.81 -14.21 14.37
C THR A 81 17.96 -13.77 13.18
N THR A 82 17.13 -12.74 13.36
CA THR A 82 16.39 -12.14 12.25
C THR A 82 17.35 -11.19 11.52
N THR A 83 17.76 -11.57 10.31
CA THR A 83 18.53 -10.67 9.44
C THR A 83 17.57 -9.64 8.85
N VAL A 84 17.82 -8.35 9.12
CA VAL A 84 17.09 -7.26 8.48
C VAL A 84 17.56 -7.15 7.03
N LEU A 85 16.62 -7.17 6.08
CA LEU A 85 16.94 -6.95 4.68
C LEU A 85 17.22 -5.46 4.47
N VAL A 86 18.37 -5.12 3.89
CA VAL A 86 18.68 -3.76 3.48
C VAL A 86 18.44 -3.64 1.98
N VAL A 87 17.51 -2.78 1.60
CA VAL A 87 17.13 -2.51 0.23
C VAL A 87 17.88 -1.27 -0.24
N ASP A 88 18.59 -1.40 -1.36
CA ASP A 88 19.22 -0.27 -2.03
C ASP A 88 18.37 0.16 -3.23
N GLY A 89 18.22 1.46 -3.44
CA GLY A 89 17.54 2.02 -4.61
C GLY A 89 16.00 1.94 -4.65
N MET A 90 15.32 1.49 -3.59
CA MET A 90 13.85 1.56 -3.51
C MET A 90 13.42 2.93 -2.97
N VAL A 91 13.18 3.86 -3.90
CA VAL A 91 12.79 5.23 -3.58
C VAL A 91 11.29 5.31 -3.24
N MET A 92 10.95 5.96 -2.14
CA MET A 92 9.58 6.37 -1.82
C MET A 92 9.29 7.70 -2.51
N SER A 93 8.25 7.75 -3.34
CA SER A 93 7.86 8.96 -4.08
C SER A 93 6.35 9.20 -4.01
N GLU A 94 5.95 10.38 -4.47
CA GLU A 94 4.58 10.80 -4.70
C GLU A 94 3.89 10.02 -5.84
N PHE A 95 4.68 9.35 -6.68
CA PHE A 95 4.17 8.55 -7.80
C PHE A 95 4.14 7.05 -7.51
N GLY A 96 4.83 6.57 -6.47
CA GLY A 96 4.89 5.14 -6.19
C GLY A 96 6.07 4.72 -5.32
N LEU A 97 6.47 3.45 -5.48
CA LEU A 97 7.52 2.81 -4.70
C LEU A 97 8.55 2.14 -5.62
N GLY A 98 9.73 2.73 -5.70
CA GLY A 98 10.77 2.32 -6.65
C GLY A 98 10.31 2.51 -8.09
N GLU A 99 10.32 1.44 -8.89
CA GLU A 99 9.82 1.45 -10.27
C GLU A 99 8.32 1.11 -10.39
N ALA A 100 7.64 0.86 -9.27
CA ALA A 100 6.21 0.58 -9.24
C ALA A 100 5.41 1.88 -9.04
N ASP A 101 4.86 2.41 -10.12
CA ASP A 101 3.97 3.58 -10.09
C ASP A 101 2.55 3.20 -9.61
N PHE A 102 1.86 4.12 -8.96
CA PHE A 102 0.42 3.97 -8.68
C PHE A 102 -0.37 3.78 -9.98
N GLY A 103 -1.39 2.91 -9.93
CA GLY A 103 -2.16 2.49 -11.10
C GLY A 103 -1.54 1.32 -11.87
N THR A 104 -0.30 0.91 -11.55
CA THR A 104 0.33 -0.28 -12.14
C THR A 104 -0.42 -1.56 -11.74
N ASP A 105 -0.38 -2.57 -12.62
CA ASP A 105 -0.98 -3.89 -12.40
C ASP A 105 -0.60 -4.49 -11.04
N ALA A 106 -1.60 -4.89 -10.27
CA ALA A 106 -1.43 -5.30 -8.89
C ALA A 106 -0.52 -6.53 -8.72
N ASP A 107 -0.71 -7.57 -9.53
CA ASP A 107 0.11 -8.78 -9.41
C ASP A 107 1.53 -8.52 -9.91
N GLY A 108 1.70 -7.70 -10.95
CA GLY A 108 3.01 -7.24 -11.40
C GLY A 108 3.81 -6.50 -10.31
N VAL A 109 3.15 -5.63 -9.53
CA VAL A 109 3.80 -4.94 -8.40
C VAL A 109 4.18 -5.91 -7.28
N VAL A 110 3.31 -6.86 -6.95
CA VAL A 110 3.61 -7.89 -5.94
C VAL A 110 4.80 -8.75 -6.37
N ASP A 111 4.86 -9.16 -7.63
CA ASP A 111 5.99 -9.92 -8.18
C ASP A 111 7.30 -9.11 -8.14
N TYR A 112 7.25 -7.84 -8.55
CA TYR A 112 8.39 -6.91 -8.49
C TYR A 112 8.93 -6.76 -7.06
N LEU A 113 8.06 -6.46 -6.09
CA LEU A 113 8.48 -6.30 -4.69
C LEU A 113 8.94 -7.62 -4.09
N THR A 114 8.31 -8.75 -4.43
CA THR A 114 8.74 -10.07 -3.97
C THR A 114 10.14 -10.43 -4.48
N ALA A 115 10.48 -10.04 -5.71
CA ALA A 115 11.80 -10.27 -6.28
C ALA A 115 12.92 -9.51 -5.54
N ILE A 116 12.60 -8.34 -4.97
CA ILE A 116 13.56 -7.50 -4.24
C ILE A 116 13.57 -7.85 -2.74
N LEU A 117 12.39 -7.96 -2.14
CA LEU A 117 12.18 -8.07 -0.70
C LEU A 117 12.11 -9.52 -0.20
N GLY A 118 11.98 -10.48 -1.11
CA GLY A 118 11.63 -11.86 -0.79
C GLY A 118 10.14 -12.03 -0.53
N ALA A 119 9.77 -13.17 0.03
CA ALA A 119 8.37 -13.50 0.29
C ALA A 119 7.71 -12.48 1.23
N ALA A 120 6.47 -12.10 0.91
CA ALA A 120 5.65 -11.30 1.79
C ALA A 120 5.43 -12.01 3.14
N THR A 121 5.46 -11.23 4.22
CA THR A 121 5.17 -11.71 5.58
C THR A 121 3.68 -11.90 5.84
N ALA A 122 2.83 -11.14 5.14
CA ALA A 122 1.39 -11.31 5.12
C ALA A 122 0.84 -10.91 3.76
N ASP A 123 -0.22 -11.60 3.34
CA ASP A 123 -0.98 -11.31 2.13
C ASP A 123 -2.42 -11.72 2.40
N THR A 124 -3.35 -10.77 2.32
CA THR A 124 -4.77 -11.05 2.58
C THR A 124 -5.42 -11.83 1.44
N GLY A 125 -4.77 -11.88 0.27
CA GLY A 125 -5.45 -12.15 -0.99
C GLY A 125 -6.47 -11.07 -1.31
N TRP A 126 -7.19 -11.25 -2.42
CA TRP A 126 -8.31 -10.39 -2.80
C TRP A 126 -9.52 -10.71 -1.95
N THR A 127 -10.07 -9.70 -1.29
CA THR A 127 -11.26 -9.78 -0.46
C THR A 127 -12.19 -8.62 -0.76
N ASP A 128 -13.47 -8.81 -0.43
CA ASP A 128 -14.43 -7.71 -0.44
C ASP A 128 -14.08 -6.69 0.66
N GLN A 129 -14.22 -5.39 0.36
CA GLN A 129 -13.87 -4.31 1.29
C GLN A 129 -14.71 -4.32 2.59
N GLU A 130 -15.98 -4.74 2.54
CA GLU A 130 -16.84 -4.80 3.73
C GLU A 130 -16.32 -5.83 4.75
N THR A 131 -15.59 -6.83 4.27
CA THR A 131 -15.01 -7.89 5.12
C THR A 131 -13.89 -7.34 6.02
N LEU A 132 -13.21 -6.27 5.62
CA LEU A 132 -12.14 -5.67 6.39
C LEU A 132 -12.64 -4.70 7.47
N GLY A 133 -13.93 -4.34 7.45
CA GLY A 133 -14.51 -3.38 8.39
C GLY A 133 -13.98 -1.95 8.25
N VAL A 134 -13.33 -1.66 7.12
CA VAL A 134 -12.79 -0.34 6.75
C VAL A 134 -13.35 0.02 5.37
N ALA A 135 -13.84 1.25 5.21
CA ALA A 135 -14.28 1.72 3.91
C ALA A 135 -13.04 1.97 3.02
N CYS A 136 -12.86 1.11 2.03
CA CYS A 136 -11.80 1.22 1.03
C CYS A 136 -12.43 1.52 -0.33
N PRO A 137 -11.81 2.36 -1.17
CA PRO A 137 -12.21 2.46 -2.56
C PRO A 137 -12.21 1.06 -3.23
N GLY A 138 -13.22 0.78 -4.05
CA GLY A 138 -13.33 -0.47 -4.81
C GLY A 138 -14.27 -1.53 -4.24
N THR A 139 -14.40 -2.64 -4.95
CA THR A 139 -15.13 -3.83 -4.50
C THR A 139 -14.19 -4.96 -4.10
N GLU A 140 -12.95 -4.93 -4.59
CA GLU A 140 -11.93 -5.92 -4.29
C GLU A 140 -10.66 -5.23 -3.82
N VAL A 141 -10.18 -5.64 -2.65
CA VAL A 141 -8.98 -5.08 -2.03
C VAL A 141 -8.02 -6.18 -1.59
N ARG A 142 -6.73 -5.84 -1.55
CA ARG A 142 -5.68 -6.73 -1.07
C ARG A 142 -4.58 -5.92 -0.39
N PHE A 143 -4.14 -6.41 0.75
CA PHE A 143 -2.97 -5.89 1.46
C PHE A 143 -1.85 -6.93 1.38
N VAL A 144 -0.68 -6.48 0.97
CA VAL A 144 0.53 -7.31 0.95
C VAL A 144 1.60 -6.62 1.77
N THR A 145 2.18 -7.33 2.71
CA THR A 145 3.03 -6.77 3.75
C THR A 145 4.37 -7.49 3.83
N TRP A 146 5.45 -6.73 3.84
CA TRP A 146 6.82 -7.14 4.15
C TRP A 146 7.25 -6.47 5.45
N ASN A 147 6.88 -7.05 6.59
CA ASN A 147 7.07 -6.50 7.92
C ASN A 147 6.48 -5.08 8.06
N ASP A 148 7.32 -4.04 8.11
CA ASP A 148 6.91 -2.65 8.31
C ASP A 148 6.57 -1.94 7.01
N LEU A 149 6.74 -2.58 5.85
CA LEU A 149 6.22 -2.11 4.57
C LEU A 149 4.91 -2.83 4.24
N SER A 150 3.86 -2.09 3.96
CA SER A 150 2.61 -2.63 3.41
C SER A 150 2.21 -1.87 2.15
N ILE A 151 1.69 -2.59 1.16
CA ILE A 151 1.02 -2.00 0.01
C ILE A 151 -0.47 -2.28 0.07
N PHE A 152 -1.25 -1.36 -0.49
CA PHE A 152 -2.67 -1.48 -0.71
C PHE A 152 -2.94 -1.58 -2.22
N LEU A 153 -3.71 -2.60 -2.57
CA LEU A 153 -4.13 -2.90 -3.92
C LEU A 153 -5.66 -2.87 -3.95
N THR A 154 -6.23 -2.29 -5.00
CA THR A 154 -7.68 -2.17 -5.18
C THR A 154 -8.07 -2.20 -6.65
N ASP A 155 -9.35 -2.46 -6.96
CA ASP A 155 -9.94 -2.31 -8.28
C ASP A 155 -10.45 -0.90 -8.60
N ASP A 156 -10.42 0.04 -7.63
CA ASP A 156 -10.86 1.43 -7.81
C ASP A 156 -10.09 2.38 -6.90
N SER A 157 -9.59 3.49 -7.45
CA SER A 157 -8.93 4.58 -6.71
C SER A 157 -8.99 5.89 -7.51
N LEU A 158 -8.35 6.95 -7.01
CA LEU A 158 -8.24 8.22 -7.74
C LEU A 158 -7.33 8.16 -8.98
N VAL A 159 -6.48 7.14 -9.10
CA VAL A 159 -5.55 7.00 -10.24
C VAL A 159 -6.04 6.05 -11.32
N GLU A 160 -6.86 5.06 -10.97
CA GLU A 160 -7.35 4.02 -11.89
C GLU A 160 -8.66 3.40 -11.38
N SER A 161 -9.53 2.95 -12.29
CA SER A 161 -10.84 2.38 -11.97
C SER A 161 -11.19 1.19 -12.88
N GLY A 162 -11.83 0.18 -12.30
CA GLY A 162 -12.34 -0.99 -13.03
C GLY A 162 -11.28 -2.07 -13.32
N ARG A 163 -10.09 -1.95 -12.73
CA ARG A 163 -9.04 -2.97 -12.79
C ARG A 163 -8.21 -2.96 -11.51
N ARG A 164 -7.77 -4.13 -11.08
CA ARG A 164 -6.88 -4.30 -9.92
C ARG A 164 -5.52 -3.63 -10.16
N HIS A 165 -5.13 -2.74 -9.28
CA HIS A 165 -3.90 -1.96 -9.38
C HIS A 165 -3.30 -1.63 -8.01
N PHE A 166 -2.05 -1.15 -8.02
CA PHE A 166 -1.37 -0.61 -6.85
C PHE A 166 -1.83 0.82 -6.56
N ALA A 167 -2.36 1.08 -5.37
CA ALA A 167 -2.98 2.36 -5.04
C ALA A 167 -2.22 3.16 -3.97
N SER A 168 -1.64 2.50 -2.97
CA SER A 168 -0.87 3.17 -1.93
C SER A 168 0.14 2.26 -1.24
N PHE A 169 1.12 2.86 -0.57
CA PHE A 169 2.00 2.16 0.36
C PHE A 169 2.04 2.85 1.72
N THR A 170 2.40 2.09 2.74
CA THR A 170 2.75 2.57 4.08
C THR A 170 4.04 1.89 4.50
N TYR A 171 5.01 2.68 4.93
CA TYR A 171 6.29 2.20 5.43
C TYR A 171 6.55 2.76 6.83
N GLY A 172 6.47 1.90 7.83
CA GLY A 172 6.47 2.23 9.25
C GLY A 172 5.05 2.38 9.83
N PRO A 173 4.94 2.60 11.16
CA PRO A 173 6.02 2.62 12.14
C PRO A 173 6.67 1.23 12.33
N PRO A 174 7.92 1.18 12.81
CA PRO A 174 8.58 -0.09 13.05
C PRO A 174 7.85 -0.90 14.13
N PHE A 175 7.46 -2.13 13.82
CA PHE A 175 6.89 -3.06 14.81
C PHE A 175 7.96 -3.59 15.78
N GLY A 176 9.21 -3.65 15.31
CA GLY A 176 10.36 -4.15 16.05
C GLY A 176 11.30 -3.05 16.56
N PRO A 177 12.51 -3.42 17.03
CA PRO A 177 13.52 -2.45 17.49
C PRO A 177 14.10 -1.58 16.37
N SER A 178 13.86 -1.95 15.11
CA SER A 178 14.31 -1.26 13.92
C SER A 178 13.31 -1.48 12.79
N ILE A 179 13.28 -0.54 11.84
CA ILE A 179 12.49 -0.66 10.62
C ILE A 179 12.97 -1.84 9.76
N ASN A 180 12.04 -2.58 9.17
CA ASN A 180 12.29 -3.76 8.33
C ASN A 180 11.22 -3.84 7.23
N PRO A 181 11.55 -3.93 5.93
CA PRO A 181 12.90 -3.83 5.36
C PRO A 181 13.55 -2.49 5.71
N ALA A 182 14.87 -2.45 5.81
CA ALA A 182 15.61 -1.21 5.99
C ALA A 182 16.02 -0.62 4.62
N GLY A 183 16.30 0.67 4.59
CA GLY A 183 16.91 1.33 3.41
C GLY A 183 15.94 2.01 2.45
N LEU A 184 14.62 1.87 2.64
CA LEU A 184 13.65 2.68 1.91
C LEU A 184 13.78 4.13 2.35
N VAL A 185 14.03 5.00 1.37
CA VAL A 185 14.26 6.44 1.54
C VAL A 185 13.58 7.19 0.41
N THR A 186 13.30 8.48 0.63
CA THR A 186 12.87 9.37 -0.44
C THR A 186 14.02 9.68 -1.39
N ARG A 187 13.74 10.42 -2.48
CA ARG A 187 14.75 10.86 -3.45
C ARG A 187 15.90 11.65 -2.82
N GLU A 188 15.64 12.36 -1.73
CA GLU A 188 16.63 13.14 -0.97
C GLU A 188 17.35 12.30 0.11
N GLY A 189 17.09 10.98 0.17
CA GLY A 189 17.73 10.07 1.11
C GLY A 189 17.12 10.08 2.51
N LEU A 190 15.92 10.61 2.70
CA LEU A 190 15.24 10.67 3.99
C LEU A 190 14.33 9.45 4.17
N GLY A 191 14.45 8.77 5.31
CA GLY A 191 13.60 7.63 5.66
C GLY A 191 13.11 7.72 7.10
N VAL A 192 12.54 6.62 7.62
CA VAL A 192 12.11 6.53 9.02
C VAL A 192 13.27 6.91 9.95
N GLY A 193 13.00 7.81 10.89
CA GLY A 193 13.98 8.43 11.78
C GLY A 193 14.51 9.80 11.35
N ALA A 194 14.21 10.26 10.13
CA ALA A 194 14.55 11.61 9.69
C ALA A 194 13.90 12.67 10.59
N THR A 195 14.64 13.72 10.92
CA THR A 195 14.17 14.84 11.74
C THR A 195 13.33 15.82 10.93
N LEU A 196 12.49 16.61 11.61
CA LEU A 196 11.74 17.69 10.97
C LEU A 196 12.65 18.69 10.25
N ASP A 197 13.79 19.04 10.85
CA ASP A 197 14.75 19.97 10.24
C ASP A 197 15.36 19.41 8.94
N GLU A 198 15.63 18.09 8.88
CA GLU A 198 16.08 17.42 7.66
C GLU A 198 14.99 17.44 6.58
N LEU A 199 13.73 17.16 6.94
CA LEU A 199 12.59 17.21 6.00
C LEU A 199 12.37 18.62 5.45
N VAL A 200 12.35 19.65 6.31
CA VAL A 200 12.21 21.05 5.89
C VAL A 200 13.39 21.49 5.01
N GLY A 201 14.60 21.03 5.35
CA GLY A 201 15.81 21.32 4.57
C GLY A 201 15.81 20.69 3.18
N ALA A 202 15.32 19.45 3.08
CA ALA A 202 15.24 18.69 1.82
C ALA A 202 14.04 19.08 0.95
N TYR A 203 12.91 19.44 1.58
CA TYR A 203 11.64 19.77 0.93
C TYR A 203 11.11 21.14 1.39
N PRO A 204 11.65 22.24 0.84
CA PRO A 204 11.27 23.59 1.26
C PRO A 204 9.81 23.97 0.98
N GLU A 205 9.17 23.31 0.01
CA GLU A 205 7.76 23.49 -0.32
C GLU A 205 6.83 22.56 0.50
N GLY A 206 7.41 21.64 1.27
CA GLY A 206 6.68 20.74 2.14
C GLY A 206 6.03 21.50 3.31
N ALA A 207 4.98 20.90 3.87
CA ALA A 207 4.17 21.53 4.92
C ALA A 207 4.16 20.69 6.19
N TYR A 208 4.69 21.26 7.27
CA TYR A 208 4.57 20.68 8.61
C TYR A 208 3.24 21.03 9.25
N SER A 209 2.55 20.01 9.77
CA SER A 209 1.39 20.15 10.64
C SER A 209 1.74 19.56 12.01
N PRO A 210 1.68 20.34 13.10
CA PRO A 210 2.01 19.84 14.45
C PRO A 210 0.98 18.83 14.99
N GLY A 211 -0.12 18.58 14.28
CA GLY A 211 -1.22 17.75 14.77
C GLY A 211 -2.02 18.41 15.90
N ASP A 212 -2.95 17.65 16.46
CA ASP A 212 -3.76 17.99 17.62
C ASP A 212 -3.87 16.79 18.58
N GLU A 213 -4.80 16.83 19.53
CA GLU A 213 -5.00 15.77 20.53
C GLU A 213 -5.49 14.44 19.93
N ILE A 214 -5.99 14.46 18.69
CA ILE A 214 -6.57 13.32 17.97
C ILE A 214 -5.62 12.84 16.89
N PHE A 215 -5.01 13.76 16.15
CA PHE A 215 -4.10 13.46 15.04
C PHE A 215 -2.67 13.86 15.41
N GLY A 216 -1.73 12.91 15.30
CA GLY A 216 -0.31 13.20 15.51
C GLY A 216 0.27 14.18 14.49
N PRO A 217 1.51 14.66 14.71
CA PRO A 217 2.17 15.56 13.77
C PRO A 217 2.42 14.87 12.44
N THR A 218 2.33 15.63 11.35
CA THR A 218 2.57 15.17 9.99
C THR A 218 3.41 16.17 9.21
N PHE A 219 4.08 15.69 8.17
CA PHE A 219 4.76 16.51 7.19
C PHE A 219 4.34 16.07 5.79
N LEU A 220 3.72 16.98 5.03
CA LEU A 220 3.45 16.75 3.62
C LEU A 220 4.73 17.06 2.83
N ILE A 221 5.29 16.06 2.15
CA ILE A 221 6.47 16.25 1.29
C ILE A 221 6.00 16.89 -0.01
N GLU A 222 5.12 16.18 -0.71
CA GLU A 222 4.52 16.52 -1.99
C GLU A 222 3.09 15.99 -2.01
N ASP A 223 2.28 16.43 -2.98
CA ASP A 223 0.92 15.91 -3.12
C ASP A 223 0.97 14.40 -3.44
N GLY A 224 0.41 13.58 -2.56
CA GLY A 224 0.49 12.11 -2.65
C GLY A 224 1.67 11.46 -1.92
N LEU A 225 2.51 12.22 -1.18
CA LEU A 225 3.50 11.66 -0.25
C LEU A 225 3.57 12.47 1.04
N PHE A 226 3.24 11.83 2.16
CA PHE A 226 3.33 12.46 3.47
C PHE A 226 3.97 11.54 4.51
N VAL A 227 4.37 12.16 5.61
CA VAL A 227 5.13 11.55 6.70
C VAL A 227 4.33 11.71 7.99
N HIS A 228 4.07 10.60 8.67
CA HIS A 228 3.68 10.65 10.06
C HIS A 228 4.91 10.86 10.92
N MET A 229 4.80 11.79 11.86
CA MET A 229 5.88 12.14 12.76
C MET A 229 5.50 11.83 14.21
N GLN A 230 6.51 11.77 15.06
CA GLN A 230 6.35 11.75 16.51
C GLN A 230 7.20 12.85 17.12
N ASP A 231 6.71 13.48 18.19
CA ASP A 231 7.50 14.34 19.07
C ASP A 231 7.90 13.53 20.30
N ASP A 232 9.20 13.30 20.47
CA ASP A 232 9.76 12.82 21.73
C ASP A 232 10.63 13.92 22.34
N SER A 233 10.13 14.50 23.43
CA SER A 233 10.88 15.45 24.26
C SER A 233 11.39 16.67 23.48
N GLY A 234 10.66 17.12 22.45
CA GLY A 234 11.01 18.25 21.58
C GLY A 234 11.79 17.86 20.33
N VAL A 235 12.03 16.56 20.10
CA VAL A 235 12.66 16.04 18.89
C VAL A 235 11.60 15.41 18.00
N VAL A 236 11.26 16.11 16.92
CA VAL A 236 10.23 15.65 15.97
C VAL A 236 10.88 14.80 14.87
N THR A 237 10.46 13.53 14.77
CA THR A 237 11.06 12.54 13.86
C THR A 237 10.00 11.80 13.05
N ALA A 238 10.35 11.42 11.82
CA ALA A 238 9.55 10.61 10.94
C ALA A 238 9.41 9.19 11.49
N ILE A 239 8.17 8.70 11.63
CA ILE A 239 7.87 7.33 12.06
C ILE A 239 7.31 6.48 10.95
N ALA A 240 6.59 7.08 10.00
CA ALA A 240 6.05 6.36 8.86
C ALA A 240 5.93 7.27 7.64
N TYR A 241 6.07 6.68 6.46
CA TYR A 241 5.83 7.31 5.17
C TYR A 241 4.61 6.67 4.54
N VAL A 242 3.72 7.49 4.00
CA VAL A 242 2.50 7.06 3.31
C VAL A 242 2.48 7.75 1.96
N GLY A 243 2.35 6.97 0.91
CA GLY A 243 2.23 7.47 -0.46
C GLY A 243 1.00 6.90 -1.16
N GLY A 244 0.40 7.68 -2.04
CA GLY A 244 -0.77 7.29 -2.83
C GLY A 244 -2.11 7.46 -2.10
N PHE A 245 -3.11 6.68 -2.50
CA PHE A 245 -4.50 6.82 -2.05
C PHE A 245 -4.95 5.58 -1.28
N GLY A 246 -4.91 5.68 0.05
CA GLY A 246 -5.26 4.59 0.97
C GLY A 246 -6.76 4.43 1.22
N CYS A 247 -7.09 3.50 2.11
CA CYS A 247 -8.45 3.37 2.63
C CYS A 247 -8.76 4.47 3.65
N GLY A 248 -10.01 4.94 3.67
CA GLY A 248 -10.48 5.95 4.63
C GLY A 248 -10.10 7.39 4.31
N GLU A 249 -9.54 7.64 3.11
CA GLU A 249 -9.30 8.97 2.53
C GLU A 249 -10.61 9.63 2.05
#